data_AF-A0AAW0MBA9-F1
#
_entry.id   AF-A0AAW0MBA9-F1
#
_cell.length_a   1.000
_cell.length_b   1.000
_cell.length_c   1.000
_cell.angle_alpha   90.00
_cell.angle_beta   90.00
_cell.angle_gamma   90.00
#
_symmetry.space_group_name_H-M   'P 1'
#
loop_
_entity.id
_entity.type
_entity.pdbx_description
1 polymer ?
#
loop_
_entity_poly.entity_id
_entity_poly.type
_entity_poly.pdbx_seq_one_letter_code
_entity_poly.pdbx_strand_id
1 'polypeptide(L)'
;MGMTVGMVFLLWSMNVFIKAVGLGKSSCSGAAAVCGSVTIPYPFGIKPGCYIDDSFAIDCNNTLGSAKPFLRRLDMEVPDISLEGTLRVNYPMSWWCPYGRSTPNVSLASSPFVFSKLRNIFVAMGCANVAYLLSSDGSNSSLSIYGGCMSVCEKDTIQSNGRSCNGIGCCKTTIPSDLDVFTTIIQSMSRASFQRTEDCKYAFLVDQKWFEENLTNHFEVQKMSHVPVVLNWEINANLSSLVMGSNSSHSTCQFANSSSSLGNMSSTFTCSCDSGFEGNPDLGDGCQEGTLRVNYPMSWWCPYGRSTPNVSLASSPFVFSKLRNIFVAMGCANVAYLLSSDGSNSSLSIYGGCMSVCEKDTIQSNGRSCNGIGCCKTTIPSDLDVFTPIIQSMSRASFQRTEDCKYAFLVDQKWFEENLTNHFEVQKMSHVPVVLNWEINANLSSLVMGSNSSHSTCQFANSSSSLGNMSSTFTCSCDSGFEGNPDLGDGCQGTLLALY
;
A
#
# COMPACT_ATOMS: atom_id res chain seq x y z
N MET A 1 6.87 -7.96 -82.28
CA MET A 1 6.03 -8.11 -81.07
C MET A 1 6.95 -8.13 -79.87
N GLY A 2 7.03 -7.04 -79.13
CA GLY A 2 7.74 -6.96 -77.86
C GLY A 2 6.96 -6.00 -76.98
N MET A 3 6.12 -6.55 -76.11
CA MET A 3 5.35 -5.77 -75.14
C MET A 3 6.24 -5.45 -73.94
N THR A 4 6.60 -4.19 -73.77
CA THR A 4 7.14 -3.65 -72.53
C THR A 4 5.98 -3.42 -71.56
N VAL A 5 5.90 -4.21 -70.49
CA VAL A 5 4.97 -4.01 -69.38
C VAL A 5 5.61 -2.99 -68.43
N GLY A 6 5.06 -1.77 -68.39
CA GLY A 6 5.42 -0.77 -67.40
C GLY A 6 4.82 -1.12 -66.04
N MET A 7 5.66 -1.40 -65.05
CA MET A 7 5.28 -1.69 -63.68
C MET A 7 5.11 -0.35 -62.93
N VAL A 8 3.86 0.06 -62.69
CA VAL A 8 3.54 1.24 -61.87
C VAL A 8 3.64 0.85 -60.40
N PHE A 9 4.69 1.29 -59.72
CA PHE A 9 4.76 1.26 -58.27
C PHE A 9 3.88 2.38 -57.70
N LEU A 10 2.66 2.03 -57.28
CA LEU A 10 1.87 2.88 -56.38
C LEU A 10 2.53 2.83 -55.00
N LEU A 11 3.40 3.82 -54.73
CA LEU A 11 3.82 4.16 -53.37
C LEU A 11 2.58 4.67 -52.62
N TRP A 12 1.83 3.74 -52.03
CA TRP A 12 0.84 4.06 -51.03
C TRP A 12 1.57 4.69 -49.85
N SER A 13 1.37 5.99 -49.68
CA SER A 13 1.82 6.75 -48.52
C SER A 13 1.26 6.10 -47.25
N MET A 14 2.13 5.45 -46.47
CA MET A 14 1.88 5.04 -45.09
C MET A 14 1.81 6.26 -44.15
N ASN A 15 0.88 7.18 -44.43
CA ASN A 15 0.59 8.35 -43.59
C ASN A 15 -0.87 8.30 -43.12
N VAL A 16 -1.31 7.14 -42.64
CA VAL A 16 -2.58 7.01 -41.89
C VAL A 16 -2.32 6.14 -40.67
N PHE A 17 -1.53 6.62 -39.71
CA PHE A 17 -1.59 6.20 -38.30
C PHE A 17 -0.94 7.28 -37.42
N ILE A 18 -1.40 8.53 -37.54
CA ILE A 18 -1.09 9.57 -36.55
C ILE A 18 -2.39 10.32 -36.28
N LYS A 19 -3.13 9.86 -35.25
CA LYS A 19 -4.23 10.52 -34.50
C LYS A 19 -5.31 9.51 -34.05
N ALA A 20 -4.91 8.47 -33.30
CA ALA A 20 -5.86 7.63 -32.57
C ALA A 20 -5.44 7.37 -31.10
N VAL A 21 -4.54 8.17 -30.54
CA VAL A 21 -4.04 7.96 -29.16
C VAL A 21 -4.80 8.80 -28.12
N GLY A 22 -5.66 9.73 -28.53
CA GLY A 22 -6.43 10.59 -27.60
C GLY A 22 -7.84 10.11 -27.24
N LEU A 23 -8.39 9.10 -27.92
CA LEU A 23 -9.80 8.69 -27.77
C LEU A 23 -9.98 7.29 -27.14
N GLY A 24 -8.90 6.56 -26.88
CA GLY A 24 -8.96 5.20 -26.33
C GLY A 24 -9.05 5.12 -24.80
N LYS A 25 -8.53 6.12 -24.06
CA LYS A 25 -8.47 6.08 -22.58
C LYS A 25 -9.82 6.33 -21.89
N SER A 26 -10.83 6.86 -22.60
CA SER A 26 -12.11 7.24 -21.99
C SER A 26 -13.12 6.08 -21.83
N SER A 27 -12.91 4.95 -22.52
CA SER A 27 -13.75 3.73 -22.38
C SER A 27 -13.24 2.76 -21.30
N CYS A 28 -12.14 3.14 -20.63
CA CYS A 28 -11.33 2.28 -19.77
C CYS A 28 -11.53 2.52 -18.28
N SER A 29 -12.64 3.12 -17.90
CA SER A 29 -12.86 3.70 -16.59
C SER A 29 -14.30 3.49 -16.09
N GLY A 30 -14.57 3.95 -14.87
CA GLY A 30 -15.87 3.79 -14.24
C GLY A 30 -16.22 2.30 -14.05
N ALA A 31 -17.49 1.94 -14.25
CA ALA A 31 -17.94 0.55 -14.11
C ALA A 31 -17.21 -0.44 -15.05
N ALA A 32 -16.62 0.03 -16.16
CA ALA A 32 -15.85 -0.81 -17.08
C ALA A 32 -14.45 -1.17 -16.56
N ALA A 33 -13.98 -0.51 -15.49
CA ALA A 33 -12.72 -0.77 -14.81
C ALA A 33 -12.89 -1.55 -13.49
N VAL A 34 -14.11 -1.97 -13.13
CA VAL A 34 -14.35 -2.72 -11.89
C VAL A 34 -14.59 -4.19 -12.22
N CYS A 35 -13.89 -5.07 -11.52
CA CYS A 35 -14.12 -6.51 -11.56
C CYS A 35 -14.42 -7.02 -10.14
N GLY A 36 -15.70 -7.28 -9.86
CA GLY A 36 -16.16 -7.68 -8.54
C GLY A 36 -16.01 -6.52 -7.56
N SER A 37 -15.23 -6.73 -6.50
CA SER A 37 -14.90 -5.69 -5.51
C SER A 37 -13.58 -4.95 -5.81
N VAL A 38 -12.91 -5.27 -6.92
CA VAL A 38 -11.58 -4.75 -7.24
C VAL A 38 -11.69 -3.73 -8.36
N THR A 39 -11.17 -2.52 -8.10
CA THR A 39 -10.99 -1.49 -9.13
C THR A 39 -9.67 -1.76 -9.86
N ILE A 40 -9.70 -1.74 -11.18
CA ILE A 40 -8.56 -2.04 -12.06
C ILE A 40 -8.03 -0.72 -12.64
N PRO A 41 -7.01 -0.11 -12.02
CA PRO A 41 -6.45 1.14 -12.51
C PRO A 41 -5.47 0.90 -13.65
N TYR A 42 -5.31 1.89 -14.54
CA TYR A 42 -4.14 1.95 -15.43
C TYR A 42 -2.85 1.87 -14.59
N PRO A 43 -1.78 1.16 -15.01
CA PRO A 43 -1.53 0.54 -16.31
C PRO A 43 -2.26 -0.78 -16.58
N PHE A 44 -3.07 -1.28 -15.64
CA PHE A 44 -3.90 -2.46 -15.82
C PHE A 44 -5.23 -2.13 -16.50
N GLY A 45 -5.84 -3.14 -17.12
CA GLY A 45 -7.11 -2.96 -17.80
C GLY A 45 -7.75 -4.25 -18.27
N ILE A 46 -9.07 -4.25 -18.39
CA ILE A 46 -9.86 -5.42 -18.79
C ILE A 46 -9.97 -5.52 -20.32
N LYS A 47 -10.29 -4.39 -20.97
CA LYS A 47 -10.51 -4.31 -22.41
C LYS A 47 -9.23 -3.94 -23.17
N PRO A 48 -9.08 -4.38 -24.43
CA PRO A 48 -8.02 -3.91 -25.30
C PRO A 48 -7.99 -2.37 -25.37
N GLY A 49 -6.79 -1.79 -25.25
CA GLY A 49 -6.59 -0.34 -25.20
C GLY A 49 -6.66 0.29 -23.81
N CYS A 50 -7.03 -0.48 -22.77
CA CYS A 50 -7.13 -0.02 -21.38
C CYS A 50 -5.95 -0.42 -20.49
N TYR A 51 -5.05 -1.24 -21.00
CA TYR A 51 -3.82 -1.65 -20.33
C TYR A 51 -2.63 -1.19 -21.16
N ILE A 52 -1.49 -0.93 -20.50
CA ILE A 52 -0.28 -0.40 -21.16
C ILE A 52 0.36 -1.42 -22.11
N ASP A 53 0.35 -2.69 -21.73
CA ASP A 53 0.74 -3.84 -22.54
C ASP A 53 0.04 -5.11 -22.03
N ASP A 54 0.08 -6.18 -22.82
CA ASP A 54 -0.62 -7.43 -22.53
C ASP A 54 -0.25 -8.08 -21.19
N SER A 55 0.89 -7.75 -20.59
CA SER A 55 1.29 -8.23 -19.26
C SER A 55 0.44 -7.63 -18.14
N PHE A 56 -0.14 -6.44 -18.36
CA PHE A 56 -1.03 -5.75 -17.43
C PHE A 56 -2.51 -6.01 -17.74
N ALA A 57 -2.82 -6.89 -18.69
CA ALA A 57 -4.20 -7.22 -19.03
C ALA A 57 -4.86 -8.10 -17.95
N ILE A 58 -6.08 -7.73 -17.56
CA ILE A 58 -6.88 -8.41 -16.55
C ILE A 58 -8.07 -9.12 -17.23
N ASP A 59 -8.27 -10.39 -16.90
CA ASP A 59 -9.49 -11.13 -17.21
C ASP A 59 -10.46 -11.09 -16.04
N CYS A 60 -11.70 -10.72 -16.31
CA CYS A 60 -12.74 -10.66 -15.31
C CYS A 60 -13.64 -11.89 -15.42
N ASN A 61 -13.35 -12.92 -14.62
CA ASN A 61 -14.06 -14.19 -14.66
C ASN A 61 -15.27 -14.17 -13.73
N ASN A 62 -16.46 -14.36 -14.31
CA ASN A 62 -17.71 -14.49 -13.56
C ASN A 62 -17.91 -15.95 -13.12
N THR A 63 -17.53 -16.27 -11.88
CA THR A 63 -17.81 -17.59 -11.28
C THR A 63 -18.80 -17.45 -10.13
N LEU A 64 -19.88 -18.22 -10.16
CA LEU A 64 -20.87 -18.32 -9.07
C LEU A 64 -21.48 -16.98 -8.60
N GLY A 65 -21.61 -16.00 -9.50
CA GLY A 65 -22.24 -14.71 -9.20
C GLY A 65 -21.31 -13.63 -8.62
N SER A 66 -20.02 -13.93 -8.44
CA SER A 66 -18.99 -12.93 -8.12
C SER A 66 -17.94 -12.88 -9.22
N ALA A 67 -17.79 -11.71 -9.84
CA ALA A 67 -16.72 -11.47 -10.78
C ALA A 67 -15.38 -11.43 -10.02
N LYS A 68 -14.34 -12.07 -10.57
CA LYS A 68 -12.99 -12.09 -9.99
C LYS A 68 -11.95 -11.72 -11.05
N PRO A 69 -11.03 -10.79 -10.75
CA PRO A 69 -9.98 -10.41 -11.69
C PRO A 69 -8.83 -11.42 -11.67
N PHE A 70 -8.25 -11.69 -12.85
CA PHE A 70 -7.09 -12.54 -13.04
C PHE A 70 -6.06 -11.85 -13.94
N LEU A 71 -4.77 -11.94 -13.63
CA LEU A 71 -3.71 -11.56 -14.57
C LEU A 71 -3.75 -12.51 -15.76
N ARG A 72 -4.14 -12.03 -16.94
CA ARG A 72 -4.41 -12.85 -18.13
C ARG A 72 -3.24 -13.77 -18.50
N ARG A 73 -2.01 -13.26 -18.46
CA ARG A 73 -0.82 -14.04 -18.84
C ARG A 73 -0.39 -15.09 -17.82
N LEU A 74 -0.67 -14.84 -16.54
CA LEU A 74 -0.19 -15.67 -15.43
C LEU A 74 -1.29 -16.55 -14.82
N ASP A 75 -2.55 -16.31 -15.19
CA ASP A 75 -3.75 -16.98 -14.66
C ASP A 75 -3.80 -16.97 -13.11
N MET A 76 -3.46 -15.83 -12.52
CA MET A 76 -3.48 -15.62 -11.07
C MET A 76 -4.55 -14.61 -10.67
N GLU A 77 -5.37 -14.96 -9.67
CA GLU A 77 -6.40 -14.07 -9.12
C GLU A 77 -5.76 -12.84 -8.47
N VAL A 78 -6.32 -11.66 -8.71
CA VAL A 78 -5.82 -10.36 -8.26
C VAL A 78 -6.74 -9.75 -7.20
N PRO A 79 -6.56 -10.05 -5.92
CA PRO A 79 -7.40 -9.47 -4.86
C PRO A 79 -7.24 -7.95 -4.69
N ASP A 80 -6.09 -7.36 -5.07
CA ASP A 80 -5.79 -5.95 -4.77
C ASP A 80 -4.69 -5.39 -5.68
N ILE A 81 -4.85 -4.14 -6.13
CA ILE A 81 -3.89 -3.40 -6.96
C ILE A 81 -3.60 -2.05 -6.29
N SER A 82 -2.33 -1.75 -6.07
CA SER A 82 -1.91 -0.45 -5.52
C SER A 82 -1.16 0.36 -6.59
N LEU A 83 -1.52 1.63 -6.69
CA LEU A 83 -0.86 2.65 -7.52
C LEU A 83 0.54 3.02 -7.01
N GLU A 84 0.97 2.48 -5.85
CA GLU A 84 2.32 2.64 -5.31
C GLU A 84 3.31 1.62 -5.89
N GLY A 85 2.96 0.92 -6.97
CA GLY A 85 3.86 -0.05 -7.62
C GLY A 85 3.77 -1.47 -7.08
N THR A 86 2.68 -1.83 -6.38
CA THR A 86 2.48 -3.20 -5.87
C THR A 86 1.18 -3.83 -6.33
N LEU A 87 1.18 -5.15 -6.46
CA LEU A 87 0.06 -5.97 -6.94
C LEU A 87 -0.04 -7.22 -6.07
N ARG A 88 -1.19 -7.47 -5.42
CA ARG A 88 -1.39 -8.70 -4.66
C ARG A 88 -2.03 -9.76 -5.55
N VAL A 89 -1.49 -10.98 -5.52
CA VAL A 89 -1.99 -12.15 -6.27
C VAL A 89 -2.17 -13.36 -5.36
N ASN A 90 -3.13 -14.23 -5.67
CA ASN A 90 -3.25 -15.52 -4.97
C ASN A 90 -2.30 -16.56 -5.60
N TYR A 91 -1.23 -16.88 -4.87
CA TYR A 91 -0.20 -17.82 -5.31
C TYR A 91 -0.43 -19.23 -4.73
N PRO A 92 -0.26 -20.30 -5.52
CA PRO A 92 -0.50 -21.67 -5.05
C PRO A 92 0.56 -22.14 -4.05
N MET A 93 0.12 -22.82 -2.99
CA MET A 93 1.01 -23.30 -1.93
C MET A 93 1.70 -24.62 -2.31
N SER A 94 2.96 -24.80 -1.86
CA SER A 94 3.61 -26.11 -1.91
C SER A 94 3.25 -26.96 -0.70
N TRP A 95 3.04 -28.25 -0.92
CA TRP A 95 2.69 -29.19 0.15
C TRP A 95 3.20 -30.60 -0.13
N TRP A 96 3.49 -31.35 0.93
CA TRP A 96 3.89 -32.75 0.90
C TRP A 96 3.16 -33.52 2.01
N CYS A 97 2.28 -34.44 1.61
CA CYS A 97 1.57 -35.39 2.46
C CYS A 97 1.99 -36.84 2.15
N PRO A 98 1.65 -37.83 2.99
CA PRO A 98 1.92 -39.24 2.67
C PRO A 98 1.28 -39.72 1.37
N TYR A 99 0.12 -39.16 1.02
CA TYR A 99 -0.67 -39.52 -0.17
C TYR A 99 -0.33 -38.69 -1.42
N GLY A 100 0.60 -37.74 -1.35
CA GLY A 100 0.98 -36.93 -2.52
C GLY A 100 1.81 -35.70 -2.20
N ARG A 101 2.25 -35.01 -3.25
CA ARG A 101 2.98 -33.73 -3.13
C ARG A 101 2.57 -32.81 -4.28
N SER A 102 2.52 -31.51 -4.01
CA SER A 102 2.53 -30.46 -5.02
C SER A 102 3.60 -29.42 -4.72
N THR A 103 4.37 -29.05 -5.74
CA THR A 103 5.35 -27.96 -5.69
C THR A 103 5.14 -27.10 -6.94
N PRO A 104 4.10 -26.24 -6.95
CA PRO A 104 3.82 -25.38 -8.08
C PRO A 104 5.01 -24.45 -8.32
N ASN A 105 5.28 -24.18 -9.60
CA ASN A 105 6.32 -23.27 -10.04
C ASN A 105 5.73 -22.36 -11.12
N VAL A 106 5.32 -21.17 -10.71
CA VAL A 106 4.90 -20.10 -11.63
C VAL A 106 6.07 -19.14 -11.77
N SER A 107 6.56 -18.98 -13.00
CA SER A 107 7.64 -18.07 -13.33
C SER A 107 7.07 -16.72 -13.75
N LEU A 108 7.56 -15.65 -13.11
CA LEU A 108 7.33 -14.26 -13.53
C LEU A 108 8.44 -13.77 -14.48
N ALA A 109 9.37 -14.65 -14.87
CA ALA A 109 10.44 -14.29 -15.79
C ALA A 109 9.87 -13.74 -17.10
N SER A 110 10.48 -12.67 -17.62
CA SER A 110 10.01 -11.94 -18.80
C SER A 110 8.63 -11.26 -18.63
N SER A 111 8.20 -11.04 -17.38
CA SER A 111 7.06 -10.20 -17.04
C SER A 111 7.53 -8.94 -16.30
N PRO A 112 6.70 -7.89 -16.20
CA PRO A 112 7.02 -6.68 -15.44
C PRO A 112 6.90 -6.88 -13.91
N PHE A 113 6.72 -8.11 -13.43
CA PHE A 113 6.42 -8.43 -12.04
C PHE A 113 7.56 -9.18 -11.35
N VAL A 114 7.81 -8.86 -10.09
CA VAL A 114 8.71 -9.61 -9.20
C VAL A 114 8.11 -9.79 -7.81
N PHE A 115 8.39 -10.91 -7.17
CA PHE A 115 8.06 -11.15 -5.77
C PHE A 115 8.79 -10.15 -4.87
N SER A 116 8.01 -9.33 -4.16
CA SER A 116 8.55 -8.24 -3.33
C SER A 116 9.29 -8.78 -2.10
N LYS A 117 10.57 -8.47 -1.96
CA LYS A 117 11.40 -8.85 -0.80
C LYS A 117 10.98 -8.18 0.50
N LEU A 118 10.41 -6.98 0.40
CA LEU A 118 10.06 -6.16 1.55
C LEU A 118 8.68 -6.49 2.10
N ARG A 119 7.80 -7.06 1.27
CA ARG A 119 6.40 -7.33 1.62
C ARG A 119 6.11 -8.82 1.84
N ASN A 120 6.95 -9.73 1.33
CA ASN A 120 6.72 -11.16 1.47
C ASN A 120 7.69 -11.86 2.44
N ILE A 121 7.22 -12.93 3.04
CA ILE A 121 7.99 -13.88 3.85
C ILE A 121 7.78 -15.30 3.33
N PHE A 122 8.82 -16.14 3.48
CA PHE A 122 8.75 -17.57 3.19
C PHE A 122 8.44 -18.33 4.48
N VAL A 123 7.41 -19.17 4.45
CA VAL A 123 6.89 -19.89 5.61
C VAL A 123 6.98 -21.39 5.35
N ALA A 124 7.44 -22.15 6.35
CA ALA A 124 7.32 -23.60 6.39
C ALA A 124 6.43 -23.99 7.56
N MET A 125 5.48 -24.90 7.32
CA MET A 125 4.47 -25.29 8.31
C MET A 125 4.30 -26.81 8.35
N GLY A 126 4.06 -27.37 9.54
CA GLY A 126 3.98 -28.80 9.79
C GLY A 126 5.07 -29.29 10.74
N CYS A 127 5.06 -30.59 11.07
CA CYS A 127 6.09 -31.17 11.92
C CYS A 127 7.24 -31.79 11.11
N ALA A 128 8.44 -31.74 11.67
CA ALA A 128 9.65 -32.31 11.08
C ALA A 128 9.88 -31.84 9.64
N ASN A 129 9.55 -30.58 9.35
CA ASN A 129 9.54 -30.00 8.02
C ASN A 129 10.76 -29.10 7.84
N VAL A 130 11.50 -29.32 6.75
CA VAL A 130 12.55 -28.43 6.27
C VAL A 130 12.17 -28.01 4.86
N ALA A 131 11.94 -26.72 4.66
CA ALA A 131 11.65 -26.16 3.37
C ALA A 131 12.77 -25.23 2.91
N TYR A 132 13.15 -25.36 1.64
CA TYR A 132 14.11 -24.49 0.98
C TYR A 132 13.41 -23.71 -0.12
N LEU A 133 13.76 -22.44 -0.24
CA LEU A 133 13.45 -21.59 -1.37
C LEU A 133 14.73 -21.45 -2.20
N LEU A 134 14.65 -21.92 -3.44
CA LEU A 134 15.75 -21.87 -4.40
C LEU A 134 15.37 -20.90 -5.52
N SER A 135 16.34 -20.16 -6.03
CA SER A 135 16.17 -19.33 -7.22
C SER A 135 17.45 -19.32 -8.04
N SER A 136 17.36 -18.87 -9.29
CA SER A 136 18.50 -18.74 -10.20
C SER A 136 19.08 -17.33 -10.07
N ASP A 137 20.41 -17.19 -10.12
CA ASP A 137 21.08 -15.88 -10.12
C ASP A 137 21.20 -15.26 -11.53
N GLY A 138 20.56 -15.87 -12.54
CA GLY A 138 20.56 -15.41 -13.93
C GLY A 138 21.89 -15.59 -14.68
N SER A 139 22.98 -15.91 -13.98
CA SER A 139 24.32 -16.01 -14.55
C SER A 139 24.72 -17.46 -14.87
N ASN A 140 24.21 -18.42 -14.12
CA ASN A 140 24.35 -19.85 -14.37
C ASN A 140 23.04 -20.56 -14.02
N SER A 141 22.66 -21.57 -14.80
CA SER A 141 21.46 -22.40 -14.57
C SER A 141 21.47 -23.23 -13.26
N SER A 142 22.43 -22.97 -12.37
CA SER A 142 22.50 -23.57 -11.04
C SER A 142 21.59 -22.83 -10.06
N LEU A 143 20.57 -23.53 -9.57
CA LEU A 143 19.72 -23.05 -8.48
C LEU A 143 20.53 -22.87 -7.19
N SER A 144 20.53 -21.68 -6.62
CA SER A 144 21.12 -21.40 -5.30
C SER A 144 20.03 -21.34 -4.23
N ILE A 145 20.41 -21.62 -2.99
CA ILE A 145 19.49 -21.54 -1.84
C ILE A 145 19.39 -20.06 -1.43
N TYR A 146 18.22 -19.47 -1.66
CA TYR A 146 17.91 -18.08 -1.29
C TYR A 146 17.32 -17.99 0.11
N GLY A 147 16.64 -19.04 0.57
CA GLY A 147 16.04 -19.08 1.90
C GLY A 147 15.78 -20.50 2.36
N GLY A 148 15.69 -20.67 3.67
CA GLY A 148 15.42 -21.96 4.29
C GLY A 148 14.66 -21.77 5.59
N CYS A 149 13.79 -22.72 5.89
CA CYS A 149 12.94 -22.65 7.05
C CYS A 149 12.66 -24.06 7.58
N MET A 150 12.89 -24.24 8.88
CA MET A 150 12.76 -25.52 9.57
C MET A 150 11.75 -25.42 10.69
N SER A 151 10.88 -26.41 10.79
CA SER A 151 9.94 -26.56 11.91
C SER A 151 9.95 -27.97 12.48
N VAL A 152 9.91 -28.04 13.80
CA VAL A 152 9.84 -29.27 14.61
C VAL A 152 8.54 -29.27 15.41
N CYS A 153 8.19 -30.39 16.03
CA CYS A 153 7.10 -30.45 17.00
C CYS A 153 7.54 -31.17 18.28
N GLU A 154 6.91 -30.83 19.39
CA GLU A 154 7.10 -31.47 20.70
C GLU A 154 5.92 -32.42 21.00
N LYS A 155 6.13 -33.37 21.92
CA LYS A 155 5.12 -34.38 22.31
C LYS A 155 3.88 -33.74 22.95
N ASP A 156 4.09 -32.73 23.79
CA ASP A 156 3.02 -31.97 24.42
C ASP A 156 2.67 -30.75 23.57
N THR A 157 1.38 -30.55 23.33
CA THR A 157 0.88 -29.46 22.49
C THR A 157 1.05 -28.16 23.28
N ILE A 158 2.21 -27.52 23.18
CA ILE A 158 2.28 -26.09 23.48
C ILE A 158 1.32 -25.46 22.47
N GLN A 159 0.18 -24.99 22.96
CA GLN A 159 -0.70 -24.10 22.20
C GLN A 159 0.16 -22.89 21.85
N SER A 160 0.84 -22.94 20.71
CA SER A 160 1.49 -21.79 20.14
C SER A 160 0.38 -20.83 19.79
N ASN A 161 0.25 -19.78 20.61
CA ASN A 161 -0.63 -18.67 20.31
C ASN A 161 -0.31 -18.22 18.88
N GLY A 162 -1.35 -17.86 18.12
CA GLY A 162 -1.28 -17.49 16.72
C GLY A 162 -0.43 -16.25 16.39
N ARG A 163 0.55 -15.86 17.20
CA ARG A 163 1.59 -14.86 16.90
C ARG A 163 3.01 -15.42 16.82
N SER A 164 3.25 -16.67 17.22
CA SER A 164 4.60 -17.25 17.23
C SER A 164 4.78 -18.30 16.13
N CYS A 165 5.51 -17.95 15.07
CA CYS A 165 5.94 -18.86 14.01
C CYS A 165 7.46 -18.97 13.97
N ASN A 166 8.04 -19.59 15.01
CA ASN A 166 9.47 -19.50 15.33
C ASN A 166 10.11 -20.90 15.52
N GLY A 167 9.80 -21.85 14.64
CA GLY A 167 10.44 -23.17 14.57
C GLY A 167 9.67 -24.31 15.24
N ILE A 168 8.59 -24.06 15.98
CA ILE A 168 7.70 -25.09 16.52
C ILE A 168 6.37 -25.08 15.76
N GLY A 169 6.08 -26.14 15.02
CA GLY A 169 4.90 -26.29 14.16
C GLY A 169 4.91 -25.42 12.90
N CYS A 170 5.60 -24.29 12.92
CA CYS A 170 5.91 -23.49 11.74
C CYS A 170 7.15 -22.61 11.97
N CYS A 171 7.76 -22.17 10.89
CA CYS A 171 8.83 -21.17 10.88
C CYS A 171 8.55 -20.17 9.74
N LYS A 172 9.13 -18.97 9.85
CA LYS A 172 9.17 -17.99 8.77
C LYS A 172 10.57 -17.43 8.59
N THR A 173 10.89 -17.00 7.37
CA THR A 173 12.13 -16.30 7.03
C THR A 173 11.86 -15.25 5.96
N THR A 174 12.69 -14.22 5.89
CA THR A 174 12.64 -13.21 4.82
C THR A 174 13.35 -13.73 3.57
N ILE A 175 12.99 -13.20 2.39
CA ILE A 175 13.77 -13.44 1.17
C ILE A 175 14.84 -12.35 0.99
N PRO A 176 16.05 -12.67 0.49
CA PRO A 176 17.18 -11.74 0.50
C PRO A 176 17.11 -10.68 -0.61
N SER A 177 16.38 -10.95 -1.69
CA SER A 177 16.18 -10.04 -2.82
C SER A 177 14.82 -10.26 -3.45
N ASP A 178 14.42 -9.36 -4.35
CA ASP A 178 13.26 -9.57 -5.19
C ASP A 178 13.54 -10.75 -6.14
N LEU A 179 12.50 -11.52 -6.47
CA LEU A 179 12.62 -12.75 -7.26
C LEU A 179 11.61 -12.73 -8.41
N ASP A 180 11.99 -13.19 -9.60
CA ASP A 180 11.07 -13.44 -10.71
C ASP A 180 10.62 -14.91 -10.76
N VAL A 181 11.49 -15.82 -10.31
CA VAL A 181 11.20 -17.24 -10.23
C VAL A 181 11.77 -17.82 -8.94
N PHE A 182 11.06 -18.78 -8.35
CA PHE A 182 11.59 -19.58 -7.26
C PHE A 182 11.05 -21.01 -7.33
N THR A 183 11.80 -21.93 -6.73
CA THR A 183 11.41 -23.33 -6.55
C THR A 183 11.42 -23.65 -5.07
N THR A 184 10.36 -24.30 -4.62
CA THR A 184 10.25 -24.75 -3.22
C THR A 184 10.57 -26.23 -3.11
N ILE A 185 11.50 -26.58 -2.23
CA ILE A 185 11.82 -27.97 -1.89
C ILE A 185 11.41 -28.23 -0.46
N ILE A 186 10.52 -29.19 -0.25
CA ILE A 186 10.11 -29.68 1.07
C ILE A 186 10.84 -30.99 1.35
N GLN A 187 11.41 -31.10 2.55
CA GLN A 187 12.10 -32.26 3.09
C GLN A 187 11.56 -32.63 4.47
N SER A 188 11.39 -33.92 4.72
CA SER A 188 11.03 -34.43 6.05
C SER A 188 12.29 -34.81 6.81
N MET A 189 12.43 -34.37 8.05
CA MET A 189 13.46 -34.87 8.95
C MET A 189 13.07 -36.25 9.47
N SER A 190 13.94 -37.25 9.31
CA SER A 190 13.75 -38.58 9.88
C SER A 190 14.53 -38.71 11.19
N ARG A 191 13.84 -38.61 12.33
CA ARG A 191 14.34 -39.04 13.64
C ARG A 191 13.25 -39.79 14.39
N ALA A 192 13.63 -40.88 15.07
CA ALA A 192 12.73 -41.76 15.82
C ALA A 192 11.94 -41.08 16.97
N SER A 193 12.27 -39.84 17.31
CA SER A 193 11.67 -39.07 18.40
C SER A 193 10.52 -38.14 17.98
N PHE A 194 10.33 -37.87 16.68
CA PHE A 194 9.23 -37.02 16.20
C PHE A 194 7.99 -37.89 15.95
N GLN A 195 6.94 -37.71 16.75
CA GLN A 195 5.60 -38.22 16.42
C GLN A 195 4.95 -37.26 15.39
N ARG A 196 3.97 -37.73 14.61
CA ARG A 196 3.31 -36.96 13.51
C ARG A 196 4.15 -36.69 12.25
N THR A 197 5.10 -37.56 11.92
CA THR A 197 5.83 -37.50 10.63
C THR A 197 4.92 -37.73 9.42
N GLU A 198 3.77 -38.36 9.62
CA GLU A 198 2.72 -38.62 8.63
C GLU A 198 1.83 -37.40 8.35
N ASP A 199 1.96 -36.31 9.12
CA ASP A 199 1.19 -35.09 8.83
C ASP A 199 1.73 -34.40 7.57
N CYS A 200 0.81 -33.72 6.87
CA CYS A 200 1.12 -32.87 5.74
C CYS A 200 2.08 -31.74 6.13
N LYS A 201 3.01 -31.46 5.25
CA LYS A 201 4.04 -30.41 5.37
C LYS A 201 3.78 -29.39 4.29
N TYR A 202 3.89 -28.11 4.61
CA TYR A 202 3.58 -27.01 3.70
C TYR A 202 4.75 -26.04 3.63
N ALA A 203 4.91 -25.40 2.48
CA ALA A 203 5.85 -24.31 2.29
C ALA A 203 5.32 -23.34 1.24
N PHE A 204 5.42 -22.05 1.53
CA PHE A 204 4.83 -21.02 0.66
C PHE A 204 5.45 -19.64 0.93
N LEU A 205 5.45 -18.80 -0.09
CA LEU A 205 5.69 -17.37 0.03
C LEU A 205 4.35 -16.68 0.30
N VAL A 206 4.31 -15.67 1.18
CA VAL A 206 3.06 -14.98 1.56
C VAL A 206 3.32 -13.52 1.93
N ASP A 207 2.32 -12.66 1.71
CA ASP A 207 2.26 -11.30 2.23
C ASP A 207 2.39 -11.31 3.75
N GLN A 208 3.45 -10.67 4.25
CA GLN A 208 3.77 -10.62 5.67
C GLN A 208 2.63 -10.01 6.49
N LYS A 209 2.06 -8.90 6.03
CA LYS A 209 1.01 -8.18 6.77
C LYS A 209 -0.24 -9.02 6.86
N TRP A 210 -0.63 -9.63 5.73
CA TRP A 210 -1.78 -10.54 5.71
C TRP A 210 -1.56 -11.73 6.65
N PHE A 211 -0.37 -12.35 6.62
CA PHE A 211 -0.08 -13.51 7.47
C PHE A 211 -0.15 -13.13 8.95
N GLU A 212 0.45 -12.00 9.36
CA GLU A 212 0.57 -11.58 10.75
C GLU A 212 -0.70 -10.95 11.34
N GLU A 213 -1.57 -10.35 10.52
CA GLU A 213 -2.72 -9.56 10.98
C GLU A 213 -4.09 -10.21 10.70
N ASN A 214 -4.27 -10.93 9.60
CA ASN A 214 -5.60 -11.45 9.21
C ASN A 214 -5.95 -12.81 9.84
N LEU A 215 -4.98 -13.50 10.43
CA LEU A 215 -5.17 -14.84 10.95
C LEU A 215 -5.11 -14.85 12.47
N THR A 216 -6.22 -15.22 13.10
CA THR A 216 -6.26 -15.46 14.56
C THR A 216 -5.38 -16.66 14.92
N ASN A 217 -5.28 -17.63 14.00
CA ASN A 217 -4.42 -18.79 14.10
C ASN A 217 -3.75 -19.08 12.74
N HIS A 218 -2.44 -18.89 12.65
CA HIS A 218 -1.67 -19.14 11.42
C HIS A 218 -1.80 -20.57 10.87
N PHE A 219 -2.15 -21.57 11.70
CA PHE A 219 -2.34 -22.95 11.23
C PHE A 219 -3.57 -23.12 10.34
N GLU A 220 -4.50 -22.17 10.31
CA GLU A 220 -5.67 -22.21 9.40
C GLU A 220 -5.28 -22.17 7.93
N VAL A 221 -4.10 -21.64 7.61
CA VAL A 221 -3.55 -21.60 6.25
C VAL A 221 -3.42 -22.99 5.64
N GLN A 222 -3.29 -24.06 6.44
CA GLN A 222 -3.23 -25.44 5.94
C GLN A 222 -4.51 -25.89 5.21
N LYS A 223 -5.63 -25.19 5.45
CA LYS A 223 -6.92 -25.46 4.78
C LYS A 223 -7.06 -24.73 3.45
N MET A 224 -6.11 -23.85 3.13
CA MET A 224 -6.11 -23.06 1.91
C MET A 224 -5.26 -23.76 0.83
N SER A 225 -5.59 -23.53 -0.44
CA SER A 225 -4.78 -23.98 -1.57
C SER A 225 -3.87 -22.88 -2.13
N HIS A 226 -4.24 -21.62 -1.90
CA HIS A 226 -3.53 -20.43 -2.35
C HIS A 226 -3.42 -19.43 -1.19
N VAL A 227 -2.38 -18.61 -1.23
CA VAL A 227 -2.14 -17.54 -0.27
C VAL A 227 -1.82 -16.24 -1.01
N PRO A 228 -2.17 -15.07 -0.45
CA PRO A 228 -1.84 -13.81 -1.08
C PRO A 228 -0.33 -13.56 -1.04
N VAL A 229 0.23 -13.13 -2.16
CA VAL A 229 1.63 -12.73 -2.33
C VAL A 229 1.65 -11.35 -2.97
N VAL A 230 2.57 -10.50 -2.53
CA VAL A 230 2.74 -9.14 -3.08
C VAL A 230 3.82 -9.14 -4.15
N LEU A 231 3.47 -8.71 -5.36
CA LEU A 231 4.40 -8.45 -6.45
C LEU A 231 4.70 -6.95 -6.49
N ASN A 232 5.95 -6.58 -6.75
CA ASN A 232 6.26 -5.25 -7.26
C ASN A 232 6.09 -5.28 -8.78
N TRP A 233 5.69 -4.16 -9.37
CA TRP A 233 5.61 -4.02 -10.82
C TRP A 233 6.31 -2.77 -11.30
N GLU A 234 6.92 -2.85 -12.48
CA GLU A 234 7.58 -1.73 -13.15
C GLU A 234 7.20 -1.71 -14.62
N ILE A 235 7.15 -0.52 -15.22
CA ILE A 235 6.77 -0.37 -16.64
C ILE A 235 8.04 -0.39 -17.50
N ASN A 236 7.98 -1.05 -18.64
CA ASN A 236 9.09 -1.04 -19.60
C ASN A 236 9.37 0.40 -20.08
N ALA A 237 10.62 0.88 -19.97
CA ALA A 237 11.01 2.24 -20.35
C ALA A 237 10.71 2.63 -21.80
N ASN A 238 10.61 1.65 -22.71
CA ASN A 238 10.22 1.89 -24.10
C ASN A 238 8.76 2.38 -24.23
N LEU A 239 7.93 2.16 -23.21
CA LEU A 239 6.53 2.59 -23.15
C LEU A 239 6.35 3.94 -22.43
N SER A 240 7.46 4.59 -22.02
CA SER A 240 7.45 5.88 -21.31
C SER A 240 6.64 6.97 -22.01
N SER A 241 6.62 6.99 -23.34
CA SER A 241 5.85 7.96 -24.14
C SER A 241 4.31 7.81 -24.01
N LEU A 242 3.82 6.67 -23.52
CA LEU A 242 2.39 6.43 -23.27
C LEU A 242 1.92 6.97 -21.91
N VAL A 243 2.88 7.18 -21.00
CA VAL A 243 2.69 7.67 -19.63
C VAL A 243 3.04 9.15 -19.55
N MET A 244 4.26 9.49 -19.93
CA MET A 244 4.78 10.86 -19.97
C MET A 244 4.33 11.56 -21.25
N GLY A 245 3.04 11.93 -21.27
CA GLY A 245 2.54 12.96 -22.19
C GLY A 245 3.26 14.28 -21.93
N SER A 246 3.24 15.19 -22.91
CA SER A 246 4.06 16.42 -22.91
C SER A 246 3.80 17.41 -21.76
N ASN A 247 2.82 17.18 -20.88
CA ASN A 247 2.35 18.14 -19.87
C ASN A 247 1.91 17.50 -18.52
N SER A 248 2.45 16.36 -18.08
CA SER A 248 2.12 15.86 -16.72
C SER A 248 2.77 16.75 -15.65
N SER A 249 2.04 17.74 -15.14
CA SER A 249 2.62 18.79 -14.29
C SER A 249 2.89 18.37 -12.83
N HIS A 250 2.50 17.17 -12.43
CA HIS A 250 2.45 16.76 -11.01
C HIS A 250 2.81 15.29 -10.74
N SER A 251 3.57 14.65 -11.64
CA SER A 251 4.09 13.31 -11.42
C SER A 251 5.58 13.23 -11.78
N THR A 252 6.32 12.46 -10.98
CA THR A 252 7.74 12.19 -11.18
C THR A 252 7.93 10.71 -11.49
N CYS A 253 8.62 10.41 -12.59
CA CYS A 253 8.98 9.06 -12.99
C CYS A 253 10.48 8.78 -12.78
N GLN A 254 10.78 7.66 -12.13
CA GLN A 254 12.14 7.20 -11.86
C GLN A 254 12.48 6.04 -12.78
N PHE A 255 13.60 6.17 -13.50
CA PHE A 255 14.10 5.14 -14.40
C PHE A 255 15.12 4.26 -13.69
N ALA A 256 14.95 2.95 -13.77
CA ALA A 256 15.91 1.96 -13.31
C ALA A 256 16.59 1.31 -14.52
N ASN A 257 17.92 1.32 -14.52
CA ASN A 257 18.69 0.53 -15.47
C ASN A 257 18.82 -0.89 -14.90
N SER A 258 18.34 -1.87 -15.68
CA SER A 258 18.37 -3.33 -15.44
C SER A 258 18.77 -3.75 -14.01
N SER A 259 17.79 -3.86 -13.11
CA SER A 259 17.96 -4.73 -11.94
C SER A 259 17.95 -6.18 -12.44
N SER A 260 18.87 -7.01 -11.97
CA SER A 260 19.01 -8.42 -12.41
C SER A 260 17.75 -9.28 -12.17
N SER A 261 16.76 -8.75 -11.45
CA SER A 261 15.55 -9.43 -11.02
C SER A 261 14.36 -9.31 -11.97
N LEU A 262 14.31 -8.36 -12.91
CA LEU A 262 13.18 -8.20 -13.86
C LEU A 262 13.43 -8.86 -15.25
N GLY A 263 14.41 -9.75 -15.35
CA GLY A 263 14.73 -10.47 -16.59
C GLY A 263 15.24 -9.56 -17.71
N ASN A 264 14.95 -9.94 -18.97
CA ASN A 264 15.47 -9.32 -20.21
C ASN A 264 15.03 -7.85 -20.46
N MET A 265 14.37 -7.16 -19.53
CA MET A 265 14.09 -5.72 -19.68
C MET A 265 15.37 -4.92 -19.44
N SER A 266 15.85 -4.26 -20.50
CA SER A 266 17.07 -3.43 -20.43
C SER A 266 16.90 -2.20 -19.52
N SER A 267 15.67 -1.69 -19.39
CA SER A 267 15.35 -0.53 -18.55
C SER A 267 13.85 -0.49 -18.24
N THR A 268 13.52 -0.06 -17.04
CA THR A 268 12.16 0.06 -16.51
C THR A 268 11.97 1.42 -15.85
N PHE A 269 10.73 1.79 -15.56
CA PHE A 269 10.42 2.99 -14.79
C PHE A 269 9.17 2.79 -13.92
N THR A 270 9.11 3.58 -12.86
CA THR A 270 7.94 3.73 -12.00
C THR A 270 7.63 5.21 -11.84
N CYS A 271 6.35 5.57 -11.78
CA CYS A 271 5.91 6.93 -11.58
C CYS A 271 5.23 7.08 -10.22
N SER A 272 5.31 8.28 -9.65
CA SER A 272 4.65 8.63 -8.39
C SER A 272 4.13 10.05 -8.48
N CYS A 273 3.00 10.33 -7.84
CA CYS A 273 2.51 11.70 -7.74
C CYS A 273 3.44 12.53 -6.87
N ASP A 274 3.64 13.78 -7.26
CA ASP A 274 4.44 14.72 -6.49
C ASP A 274 3.77 15.01 -5.14
N SER A 275 4.56 15.52 -4.18
CA SER A 275 4.04 15.84 -2.84
C SER A 275 2.86 16.81 -2.92
N GLY A 276 1.72 16.42 -2.33
CA GLY A 276 0.46 17.18 -2.36
C GLY A 276 -0.54 16.69 -3.40
N PHE A 277 -0.13 15.79 -4.29
CA PHE A 277 -0.96 15.21 -5.33
C PHE A 277 -1.24 13.74 -5.05
N GLU A 278 -2.45 13.30 -5.37
CA GLU A 278 -2.90 11.90 -5.30
C GLU A 278 -3.62 11.52 -6.58
N GLY A 279 -3.80 10.21 -6.78
CA GLY A 279 -4.39 9.63 -7.98
C GLY A 279 -3.41 8.74 -8.69
N ASN A 280 -3.54 8.64 -10.01
CA ASN A 280 -2.82 7.69 -10.83
C ASN A 280 -1.65 8.35 -11.58
N PRO A 281 -0.39 8.12 -11.16
CA PRO A 281 0.77 8.75 -11.77
C PRO A 281 1.08 8.24 -13.19
N ASP A 282 0.48 7.13 -13.62
CA ASP A 282 0.69 6.56 -14.94
C ASP A 282 -0.27 7.14 -16.01
N LEU A 283 -1.12 8.09 -15.60
CA LEU A 283 -1.96 8.88 -16.48
C LEU A 283 -1.41 10.31 -16.58
N GLY A 284 -1.44 10.89 -17.80
CA GLY A 284 -0.88 12.22 -18.06
C GLY A 284 -1.41 13.33 -17.14
N ASP A 285 -2.67 13.26 -16.72
CA ASP A 285 -3.31 14.18 -15.76
C ASP A 285 -3.90 13.43 -14.54
N GLY A 286 -3.37 12.25 -14.21
CA GLY A 286 -3.96 11.42 -13.16
C GLY A 286 -3.55 11.79 -11.74
N CYS A 287 -2.51 12.61 -11.57
CA CYS A 287 -2.14 13.19 -10.29
C CYS A 287 -2.84 14.53 -10.12
N GLN A 288 -3.83 14.56 -9.23
CA GLN A 288 -4.64 15.72 -8.93
C GLN A 288 -4.36 16.21 -7.50
N GLU A 289 -4.65 17.47 -7.21
CA GLU A 289 -4.59 18.02 -5.85
C GLU A 289 -5.64 17.32 -4.97
N GLY A 290 -5.28 16.15 -4.44
CA GLY A 290 -6.18 15.29 -3.67
C GLY A 290 -5.86 15.26 -2.18
N THR A 291 -4.75 15.85 -1.73
CA THR A 291 -4.36 15.82 -0.31
C THR A 291 -3.52 17.02 0.06
N LEU A 292 -4.11 17.91 0.87
CA LEU A 292 -3.36 19.02 1.46
C LEU A 292 -2.48 18.50 2.59
N ARG A 293 -1.21 18.21 2.27
CA ARG A 293 -0.17 17.93 3.28
C ARG A 293 0.46 19.24 3.75
N VAL A 294 0.49 19.46 5.06
CA VAL A 294 1.19 20.59 5.66
C VAL A 294 2.25 20.12 6.64
N ASN A 295 3.35 20.85 6.75
CA ASN A 295 4.39 20.58 7.73
C ASN A 295 3.95 21.08 9.11
N TYR A 296 3.67 20.16 10.02
CA TYR A 296 3.26 20.44 11.39
C TYR A 296 4.45 20.37 12.35
N PRO A 297 4.64 21.38 13.23
CA PRO A 297 5.75 21.40 14.17
C PRO A 297 5.57 20.35 15.28
N MET A 298 6.63 19.59 15.55
CA MET A 298 6.58 18.55 16.59
C MET A 298 6.61 19.14 18.00
N SER A 299 5.85 18.56 18.93
CA SER A 299 6.00 18.89 20.36
C SER A 299 7.06 18.01 20.99
N TRP A 300 7.85 18.61 21.88
CA TRP A 300 8.95 17.92 22.55
C TRP A 300 9.18 18.45 23.96
N TRP A 301 9.67 17.59 24.84
CA TRP A 301 10.07 17.89 26.20
C TRP A 301 11.41 17.21 26.51
N CYS A 302 12.45 18.03 26.63
CA CYS A 302 13.80 17.64 27.05
C CYS A 302 14.09 18.20 28.46
N PRO A 303 15.14 17.73 29.15
CA PRO A 303 15.50 18.26 30.48
C PRO A 303 15.72 19.78 30.50
N TYR A 304 16.28 20.33 29.42
CA TYR A 304 16.67 21.74 29.33
C TYR A 304 15.62 22.64 28.64
N GLY A 305 14.46 22.10 28.25
CA GLY A 305 13.44 22.89 27.58
C GLY A 305 12.24 22.08 27.07
N ARG A 306 11.16 22.78 26.74
CA ARG A 306 9.97 22.19 26.13
C ARG A 306 9.45 23.09 25.02
N SER A 307 8.92 22.48 23.96
CA SER A 307 8.08 23.14 22.96
C SER A 307 6.77 22.38 22.78
N THR A 308 5.66 23.11 22.84
CA THR A 308 4.31 22.60 22.54
C THR A 308 3.62 23.62 21.63
N PRO A 309 3.95 23.63 20.32
CA PRO A 309 3.32 24.52 19.37
C PRO A 309 1.81 24.30 19.35
N ASN A 310 1.05 25.38 19.49
CA ASN A 310 -0.40 25.37 19.36
C ASN A 310 -0.75 25.94 17.98
N VAL A 311 -1.26 25.09 17.09
CA VAL A 311 -1.72 25.48 15.76
C VAL A 311 -3.23 25.27 15.73
N SER A 312 -3.97 26.33 15.48
CA SER A 312 -5.43 26.33 15.44
C SER A 312 -5.93 26.55 14.01
N LEU A 313 -6.81 25.66 13.55
CA LEU A 313 -7.50 25.76 12.26
C LEU A 313 -8.97 26.23 12.40
N ALA A 314 -9.42 26.58 13.61
CA ALA A 314 -10.83 26.90 13.96
C ALA A 314 -11.48 28.07 13.18
N SER A 315 -10.71 28.78 12.35
CA SER A 315 -11.18 29.87 11.49
C SER A 315 -10.78 29.68 10.03
N SER A 316 -10.46 28.44 9.65
CA SER A 316 -10.10 28.02 8.31
C SER A 316 -11.07 26.93 7.83
N PRO A 317 -11.18 26.67 6.52
CA PRO A 317 -11.97 25.56 6.00
C PRO A 317 -11.31 24.19 6.26
N PHE A 318 -10.17 24.12 6.95
CA PHE A 318 -9.38 22.91 7.06
C PHE A 318 -9.51 22.25 8.43
N VAL A 319 -9.48 20.91 8.44
CA VAL A 319 -9.44 20.09 9.66
C VAL A 319 -8.41 18.98 9.50
N PHE A 320 -7.76 18.58 10.59
CA PHE A 320 -6.85 17.43 10.59
C PHE A 320 -7.64 16.15 10.35
N SER A 321 -7.29 15.43 9.28
CA SER A 321 -7.99 14.22 8.85
C SER A 321 -7.81 13.06 9.83
N LYS A 322 -8.90 12.52 10.38
CA LYS A 322 -8.87 11.40 11.33
C LYS A 322 -8.48 10.07 10.71
N LEU A 323 -8.76 9.91 9.42
CA LEU A 323 -8.50 8.67 8.68
C LEU A 323 -7.07 8.60 8.17
N ARG A 324 -6.41 9.75 8.02
CA ARG A 324 -5.09 9.86 7.39
C ARG A 324 -3.98 10.14 8.39
N ASN A 325 -4.30 10.72 9.55
CA ASN A 325 -3.32 11.04 10.57
C ASN A 325 -3.40 10.12 11.80
N ILE A 326 -2.23 9.88 12.39
CA ILE A 326 -2.07 9.20 13.68
C ILE A 326 -1.34 10.10 14.66
N PHE A 327 -1.64 9.92 15.94
CA PHE A 327 -0.94 10.58 17.03
C PHE A 327 0.16 9.66 17.58
N VAL A 328 1.39 10.18 17.66
CA VAL A 328 2.57 9.42 18.05
C VAL A 328 3.19 10.04 19.30
N ALA A 329 3.43 9.21 20.31
CA ALA A 329 4.25 9.48 21.48
C ALA A 329 5.59 8.76 21.32
N MET A 330 6.71 9.45 21.50
CA MET A 330 8.04 8.87 21.30
C MET A 330 9.00 9.26 22.42
N GLY A 331 9.92 8.36 22.76
CA GLY A 331 10.87 8.52 23.87
C GLY A 331 10.53 7.62 25.06
N CYS A 332 11.41 7.62 26.05
CA CYS A 332 11.29 6.79 27.25
C CYS A 332 10.46 7.48 28.34
N ALA A 333 9.71 6.70 29.11
CA ALA A 333 8.89 7.18 30.22
C ALA A 333 7.95 8.35 29.81
N ASN A 334 7.37 8.26 28.61
CA ASN A 334 6.56 9.31 28.01
C ASN A 334 5.07 8.89 28.03
N VAL A 335 4.22 9.77 28.53
CA VAL A 335 2.76 9.70 28.33
C VAL A 335 2.38 10.94 27.56
N ALA A 336 1.87 10.78 26.34
CA ALA A 336 1.38 11.91 25.57
C ALA A 336 -0.11 11.74 25.26
N TYR A 337 -0.84 12.85 25.27
CA TYR A 337 -2.26 12.87 24.94
C TYR A 337 -2.68 14.18 24.31
N LEU A 338 -3.77 14.14 23.56
CA LEU A 338 -4.37 15.26 22.85
C LEU A 338 -5.51 15.85 23.67
N LEU A 339 -5.46 17.16 23.87
CA LEU A 339 -6.58 17.95 24.35
C LEU A 339 -7.25 18.65 23.18
N SER A 340 -8.58 18.61 23.11
CA SER A 340 -9.37 19.40 22.16
C SER A 340 -10.67 19.88 22.83
N SER A 341 -11.30 20.91 22.26
CA SER A 341 -12.53 21.52 22.78
C SER A 341 -13.73 20.88 22.10
N ASP A 342 -14.75 20.49 22.87
CA ASP A 342 -15.95 19.82 22.34
C ASP A 342 -16.97 20.77 21.67
N GLY A 343 -16.58 22.00 21.34
CA GLY A 343 -17.43 23.02 20.73
C GLY A 343 -18.61 23.52 21.60
N SER A 344 -18.89 22.89 22.74
CA SER A 344 -20.11 23.13 23.53
C SER A 344 -19.85 23.78 24.88
N ASN A 345 -18.65 23.65 25.44
CA ASN A 345 -18.17 24.38 26.61
C ASN A 345 -16.64 24.54 26.55
N SER A 346 -16.11 25.57 27.21
CA SER A 346 -14.67 25.87 27.29
C SER A 346 -13.82 24.84 28.07
N SER A 347 -14.32 23.61 28.27
CA SER A 347 -13.62 22.51 28.92
C SER A 347 -12.90 21.65 27.88
N LEU A 348 -11.57 21.65 27.93
CA LEU A 348 -10.74 20.75 27.13
C LEU A 348 -10.94 19.31 27.58
N SER A 349 -11.28 18.41 26.66
CA SER A 349 -11.39 16.97 26.90
C SER A 349 -10.21 16.22 26.28
N ILE A 350 -9.87 15.06 26.85
CA ILE A 350 -8.82 14.18 26.33
C ILE A 350 -9.41 13.37 25.17
N TYR A 351 -8.92 13.61 23.97
CA TYR A 351 -9.41 12.96 22.73
C TYR A 351 -8.69 11.65 22.42
N GLY A 352 -7.46 11.49 22.87
CA GLY A 352 -6.66 10.31 22.62
C GLY A 352 -5.27 10.47 23.21
N GLY A 353 -4.59 9.37 23.45
CA GLY A 353 -3.24 9.41 23.98
C GLY A 353 -2.57 8.07 23.91
N CYS A 354 -1.25 8.08 24.01
CA CYS A 354 -0.50 6.87 24.20
C CYS A 354 0.71 7.06 25.11
N MET A 355 1.18 5.95 25.66
CA MET A 355 2.35 5.86 26.53
C MET A 355 3.45 5.05 25.85
N SER A 356 4.70 5.45 26.09
CA SER A 356 5.88 4.70 25.69
C SER A 356 6.87 4.55 26.86
N VAL A 357 7.36 3.33 27.03
CA VAL A 357 8.35 2.93 28.05
C VAL A 357 9.60 2.37 27.39
N CYS A 358 10.68 2.20 28.15
CA CYS A 358 11.92 1.59 27.67
C CYS A 358 12.37 0.52 28.66
N GLU A 359 12.95 -0.57 28.15
CA GLU A 359 13.51 -1.64 28.95
C GLU A 359 15.03 -1.44 29.14
N LYS A 360 15.59 -2.02 30.21
CA LYS A 360 16.97 -1.83 30.69
C LYS A 360 18.02 -2.41 29.73
N ASP A 361 17.72 -3.56 29.13
CA ASP A 361 18.66 -4.35 28.33
C ASP A 361 17.97 -4.94 27.10
N THR A 362 17.41 -4.13 26.21
CA THR A 362 16.80 -4.72 25.02
C THR A 362 16.78 -3.77 23.85
N ILE A 363 17.43 -4.27 22.80
CA ILE A 363 16.87 -4.41 21.47
C ILE A 363 16.33 -3.09 20.95
N GLN A 364 17.07 -2.49 20.02
CA GLN A 364 16.45 -1.70 18.97
C GLN A 364 15.24 -2.51 18.52
N SER A 365 14.04 -2.18 19.03
CA SER A 365 12.79 -2.62 18.45
C SER A 365 12.99 -2.32 16.98
N ASN A 366 13.08 -3.37 16.14
CA ASN A 366 13.31 -3.22 14.70
C ASN A 366 12.55 -1.97 14.31
N GLY A 367 13.25 -0.91 13.84
CA GLY A 367 12.81 0.49 13.89
C GLY A 367 11.46 0.79 13.24
N ARG A 368 10.72 -0.23 12.82
CA ARG A 368 9.39 -0.33 12.27
C ARG A 368 8.23 -0.56 13.27
N SER A 369 8.45 -1.05 14.50
CA SER A 369 7.33 -1.32 15.44
C SER A 369 7.14 -0.22 16.49
N CYS A 370 5.91 0.30 16.64
CA CYS A 370 5.57 1.42 17.52
C CYS A 370 4.40 1.10 18.46
N ASN A 371 4.64 0.16 19.39
CA ASN A 371 3.59 -0.50 20.17
C ASN A 371 3.79 -0.35 21.71
N GLY A 372 4.36 0.76 22.16
CA GLY A 372 4.53 1.08 23.58
C GLY A 372 5.95 0.93 24.13
N ILE A 373 6.90 0.38 23.36
CA ILE A 373 8.33 0.34 23.72
C ILE A 373 9.07 1.35 22.83
N GLY A 374 9.66 2.38 23.44
CA GLY A 374 10.38 3.47 22.78
C GLY A 374 9.48 4.45 22.01
N CYS A 375 8.36 3.98 21.44
CA CYS A 375 7.30 4.81 20.90
C CYS A 375 5.95 4.12 20.95
N CYS A 376 4.87 4.88 20.84
CA CYS A 376 3.51 4.39 20.65
C CYS A 376 2.75 5.28 19.68
N LYS A 377 1.87 4.68 18.88
CA LYS A 377 0.90 5.39 18.03
C LYS A 377 -0.54 5.07 18.43
N THR A 378 -1.45 5.99 18.17
CA THR A 378 -2.90 5.82 18.30
C THR A 378 -3.63 6.64 17.24
N THR A 379 -4.86 6.25 16.90
CA THR A 379 -5.71 7.03 15.99
C THR A 379 -6.37 8.19 16.72
N ILE A 380 -6.81 9.21 15.98
CA ILE A 380 -7.68 10.27 16.52
C ILE A 380 -9.16 9.92 16.26
N PRO A 381 -10.07 10.17 17.22
CA PRO A 381 -11.45 9.68 17.14
C PRO A 381 -12.35 10.46 16.18
N SER A 382 -11.99 11.71 15.88
CA SER A 382 -12.72 12.60 14.97
C SER A 382 -11.75 13.52 14.23
N ASP A 383 -12.24 14.18 13.19
CA ASP A 383 -11.49 15.28 12.57
C ASP A 383 -11.38 16.40 13.61
N LEU A 384 -10.22 17.06 13.66
CA LEU A 384 -9.90 18.08 14.66
C LEU A 384 -9.53 19.38 13.95
N ASP A 385 -10.09 20.51 14.36
CA ASP A 385 -9.68 21.85 13.93
C ASP A 385 -8.61 22.43 14.87
N VAL A 386 -8.69 22.11 16.16
CA VAL A 386 -7.72 22.51 17.17
C VAL A 386 -7.39 21.32 18.06
N PHE A 387 -6.10 21.10 18.28
CA PHE A 387 -5.64 20.18 19.30
C PHE A 387 -4.39 20.72 19.99
N THR A 388 -4.21 20.35 21.25
CA THR A 388 -2.99 20.63 22.00
C THR A 388 -2.39 19.32 22.47
N PRO A 389 -1.23 18.90 21.93
CA PRO A 389 -0.52 17.73 22.43
C PRO A 389 0.14 18.05 23.77
N ILE A 390 -0.15 17.24 24.77
CA ILE A 390 0.45 17.33 26.10
C ILE A 390 1.39 16.16 26.28
N ILE A 391 2.60 16.45 26.77
CA ILE A 391 3.62 15.46 27.13
C ILE A 391 3.73 15.45 28.66
N GLN A 392 3.68 14.25 29.25
CA GLN A 392 3.91 14.01 30.66
C GLN A 392 5.02 12.96 30.83
N SER A 393 6.03 13.31 31.63
CA SER A 393 7.06 12.35 32.03
C SER A 393 6.54 11.50 33.18
N MET A 394 6.62 10.17 33.04
CA MET A 394 6.43 9.27 34.16
C MET A 394 7.66 9.32 35.07
N SER A 395 7.45 9.46 36.38
CA SER A 395 8.54 9.39 37.37
C SER A 395 8.37 8.17 38.26
N ARG A 396 9.31 7.22 38.15
CA ARG A 396 9.43 6.05 39.03
C ARG A 396 10.90 5.62 39.03
N ALA A 397 11.44 5.26 40.18
CA ALA A 397 12.85 4.92 40.37
C ALA A 397 13.35 3.76 39.48
N SER A 398 12.45 3.01 38.84
CA SER A 398 12.75 1.90 37.94
C SER A 398 12.89 2.29 36.46
N PHE A 399 12.48 3.49 36.04
CA PHE A 399 12.62 3.94 34.66
C PHE A 399 14.01 4.53 34.42
N GLN A 400 14.78 3.95 33.50
CA GLN A 400 16.06 4.52 33.03
C GLN A 400 15.82 5.42 31.81
N ARG A 401 16.77 6.32 31.51
CA ARG A 401 16.68 7.30 30.39
C ARG A 401 15.55 8.33 30.52
N THR A 402 15.21 8.75 31.74
CA THR A 402 14.24 9.82 31.99
C THR A 402 14.71 11.20 31.49
N GLU A 403 16.02 11.34 31.31
CA GLU A 403 16.69 12.54 30.77
C GLU A 403 16.63 12.64 29.24
N ASP A 404 16.15 11.62 28.53
CA ASP A 404 15.99 11.71 27.09
C ASP A 404 14.80 12.63 26.73
N CYS A 405 14.93 13.28 25.57
CA CYS A 405 13.85 14.07 24.99
C CYS A 405 12.64 13.18 24.68
N LYS A 406 11.47 13.68 25.03
CA LYS A 406 10.16 13.06 24.79
C LYS A 406 9.46 13.85 23.71
N TYR A 407 8.77 13.18 22.80
CA TYR A 407 8.12 13.82 21.65
C TYR A 407 6.65 13.41 21.59
N ALA A 408 5.83 14.31 21.07
CA ALA A 408 4.43 14.07 20.75
C ALA A 408 4.04 14.86 19.51
N PHE A 409 3.42 14.20 18.54
CA PHE A 409 3.04 14.85 17.29
C PHE A 409 1.94 14.07 16.58
N LEU A 410 1.17 14.80 15.77
CA LEU A 410 0.27 14.23 14.77
C LEU A 410 1.07 14.08 13.46
N VAL A 411 0.88 12.99 12.72
CA VAL A 411 1.60 12.72 11.47
C VAL A 411 0.74 11.92 10.49
N ASP A 412 0.94 12.11 9.19
CA ASP A 412 0.41 11.25 8.13
C ASP A 412 0.83 9.80 8.37
N GLN A 413 -0.16 8.92 8.53
CA GLN A 413 0.06 7.50 8.84
C GLN A 413 0.91 6.82 7.78
N LYS A 414 0.61 7.07 6.50
CA LYS A 414 1.31 6.41 5.38
C LYS A 414 2.77 6.83 5.35
N TRP A 415 3.02 8.14 5.49
CA TRP A 415 4.39 8.67 5.56
C TRP A 415 5.16 8.07 6.75
N PHE A 416 4.53 7.97 7.92
CA PHE A 416 5.18 7.43 9.11
C PHE A 416 5.52 5.95 8.95
N GLU A 417 4.59 5.14 8.44
CA GLU A 417 4.73 3.68 8.35
C GLU A 417 5.62 3.20 7.21
N GLU A 418 5.69 3.94 6.10
CA GLU A 418 6.31 3.44 4.86
C GLU A 418 7.57 4.19 4.45
N ASN A 419 7.69 5.49 4.79
CA ASN A 419 8.79 6.32 4.31
C ASN A 419 10.03 6.27 5.23
N LEU A 420 9.91 5.63 6.39
CA LEU A 420 10.97 5.58 7.40
C LEU A 420 11.46 4.15 7.59
N THR A 421 12.76 3.94 7.37
CA THR A 421 13.41 2.67 7.73
C THR A 421 13.48 2.47 9.24
N ASN A 422 13.58 3.58 9.99
CA ASN A 422 13.57 3.63 11.43
C ASN A 422 12.77 4.86 11.93
N HIS A 423 11.64 4.62 12.60
CA HIS A 423 10.78 5.66 13.15
C HIS A 423 11.48 6.58 14.17
N PHE A 424 12.59 6.18 14.77
CA PHE A 424 13.36 7.05 15.67
C PHE A 424 14.11 8.17 14.94
N GLU A 425 14.26 8.12 13.61
CA GLU A 425 14.86 9.21 12.83
C GLU A 425 14.02 10.49 12.88
N VAL A 426 12.73 10.38 13.17
CA VAL A 426 11.81 11.51 13.33
C VAL A 426 12.28 12.45 14.45
N GLN A 427 13.03 11.97 15.45
CA GLN A 427 13.59 12.81 16.51
C GLN A 427 14.59 13.87 16.00
N LYS A 428 15.14 13.69 14.79
CA LYS A 428 16.03 14.65 14.14
C LYS A 428 15.27 15.74 13.36
N MET A 429 13.97 15.60 13.22
CA MET A 429 13.12 16.52 12.47
C MET A 429 12.50 17.57 13.41
N SER A 430 12.22 18.75 12.87
CA SER A 430 11.48 19.80 13.59
C SER A 430 9.99 19.81 13.24
N HIS A 431 9.64 19.29 12.04
CA HIS A 431 8.29 19.24 11.52
C HIS A 431 8.02 17.86 10.91
N VAL A 432 6.75 17.47 10.90
CA VAL A 432 6.26 16.22 10.30
C VAL A 432 5.07 16.54 9.39
N PRO A 433 4.87 15.79 8.30
CA PRO A 433 3.73 16.01 7.43
C PRO A 433 2.44 15.56 8.10
N VAL A 434 1.39 16.37 8.01
CA VAL A 434 0.02 16.02 8.39
C VAL A 434 -0.92 16.28 7.23
N VAL A 435 -2.00 15.50 7.15
CA VAL A 435 -3.01 15.58 6.11
C VAL A 435 -4.22 16.38 6.60
N LEU A 436 -4.65 17.37 5.84
CA LEU A 436 -5.86 18.13 6.13
C LEU A 436 -7.00 17.69 5.20
N ASN A 437 -8.19 17.54 5.77
CA ASN A 437 -9.44 17.59 5.01
C ASN A 437 -9.87 19.06 4.91
N TRP A 438 -10.74 19.38 3.94
CA TRP A 438 -11.37 20.69 3.85
C TRP A 438 -12.89 20.58 3.74
N GLU A 439 -13.57 21.57 4.29
CA GLU A 439 -15.02 21.76 4.17
C GLU A 439 -15.30 23.11 3.54
N ILE A 440 -16.28 23.17 2.62
CA ILE A 440 -16.63 24.40 1.92
C ILE A 440 -17.85 25.03 2.59
N ASN A 441 -17.82 26.36 2.74
CA ASN A 441 -18.96 27.11 3.26
C ASN A 441 -20.18 26.94 2.33
N ALA A 442 -21.31 26.49 2.86
CA ALA A 442 -22.51 26.24 2.06
C ALA A 442 -23.08 27.49 1.39
N ASN A 443 -22.77 28.70 1.86
CA ASN A 443 -23.13 29.94 1.17
C ASN A 443 -22.33 30.16 -0.13
N LEU A 444 -21.19 29.50 -0.28
CA LEU A 444 -20.41 29.46 -1.52
C LEU A 444 -20.85 28.31 -2.45
N SER A 445 -21.85 27.50 -2.06
CA SER A 445 -22.32 26.38 -2.87
C SER A 445 -22.73 26.80 -4.28
N SER A 446 -23.32 27.98 -4.47
CA SER A 446 -23.69 28.49 -5.80
C SER A 446 -22.50 28.94 -6.66
N LEU A 447 -21.33 29.20 -6.07
CA LEU A 447 -20.09 29.55 -6.77
C LEU A 447 -19.28 28.31 -7.14
N VAL A 448 -19.35 27.28 -6.29
CA VAL A 448 -18.59 26.02 -6.38
C VAL A 448 -19.38 25.01 -7.22
N MET A 449 -20.63 24.76 -6.84
CA MET A 449 -21.62 24.07 -7.68
C MET A 449 -22.21 25.06 -8.67
N GLY A 450 -21.43 25.39 -9.71
CA GLY A 450 -22.02 25.94 -10.94
C GLY A 450 -23.27 25.12 -11.30
N SER A 451 -24.29 25.75 -11.86
CA SER A 451 -25.68 25.28 -11.96
C SER A 451 -25.93 23.87 -12.56
N ASN A 452 -24.87 23.12 -12.93
CA ASN A 452 -24.87 21.71 -13.29
C ASN A 452 -23.50 21.07 -12.91
N SER A 453 -23.23 20.71 -11.65
CA SER A 453 -22.11 19.82 -11.35
C SER A 453 -22.52 18.38 -11.69
N SER A 454 -22.23 17.95 -12.93
CA SER A 454 -22.52 16.58 -13.34
C SER A 454 -21.61 15.61 -12.55
N HIS A 455 -22.20 14.58 -11.95
CA HIS A 455 -21.48 13.45 -11.32
C HIS A 455 -20.67 13.71 -10.03
N SER A 456 -21.12 14.68 -9.23
CA SER A 456 -20.64 14.90 -7.87
C SER A 456 -21.81 14.85 -6.89
N THR A 457 -21.64 14.14 -5.78
CA THR A 457 -22.58 14.17 -4.66
C THR A 457 -21.98 15.04 -3.55
N CYS A 458 -22.71 16.08 -3.18
CA CYS A 458 -22.34 16.97 -2.09
C CYS A 458 -23.21 16.72 -0.85
N GLN A 459 -22.56 16.44 0.27
CA GLN A 459 -23.21 16.26 1.56
C GLN A 459 -23.20 17.57 2.31
N PHE A 460 -24.39 18.08 2.66
CA PHE A 460 -24.55 19.29 3.43
C PHE A 460 -24.70 18.94 4.91
N ALA A 461 -23.80 19.48 5.74
CA ALA A 461 -23.90 19.39 7.19
C ALA A 461 -24.57 20.66 7.72
N ASN A 462 -25.77 20.51 8.30
CA ASN A 462 -26.36 21.56 9.13
C ASN A 462 -25.70 21.51 10.49
N SER A 463 -25.10 22.62 10.91
CA SER A 463 -24.30 22.77 12.13
C SER A 463 -23.13 21.78 12.24
N SER A 464 -21.98 22.12 11.66
CA SER A 464 -20.73 21.54 12.14
C SER A 464 -20.37 22.23 13.46
N SER A 465 -20.36 21.48 14.55
CA SER A 465 -19.93 21.99 15.87
C SER A 465 -18.42 22.31 15.93
N SER A 466 -17.71 22.13 14.82
CA SER A 466 -16.25 22.24 14.64
C SER A 466 -15.80 23.46 13.81
N LEU A 467 -16.71 24.26 13.25
CA LEU A 467 -16.35 25.48 12.52
C LEU A 467 -17.11 26.68 13.07
N GLY A 468 -16.40 27.55 13.78
CA GLY A 468 -16.96 28.78 14.33
C GLY A 468 -17.76 29.57 13.29
N ASN A 469 -18.94 30.06 13.70
CA ASN A 469 -19.83 30.98 12.98
C ASN A 469 -20.23 30.62 11.52
N MET A 470 -19.97 29.40 11.04
CA MET A 470 -20.54 28.92 9.77
C MET A 470 -21.83 28.14 10.05
N SER A 471 -22.96 28.62 9.52
CA SER A 471 -24.28 28.02 9.74
C SER A 471 -24.44 26.64 9.06
N SER A 472 -23.66 26.37 8.01
CA SER A 472 -23.69 25.14 7.24
C SER A 472 -22.42 24.99 6.38
N THR A 473 -21.89 23.79 6.30
CA THR A 473 -20.78 23.40 5.41
C THR A 473 -21.21 22.27 4.49
N PHE A 474 -20.47 22.08 3.40
CA PHE A 474 -20.64 20.92 2.54
C PHE A 474 -19.29 20.36 2.10
N THR A 475 -19.30 19.05 1.86
CA THR A 475 -18.19 18.32 1.25
C THR A 475 -18.74 17.62 0.03
N CYS A 476 -18.05 17.75 -1.10
CA CYS A 476 -18.40 17.03 -2.32
C CYS A 476 -17.47 15.84 -2.51
N SER A 477 -18.02 14.78 -3.09
CA SER A 477 -17.28 13.62 -3.57
C SER A 477 -17.75 13.30 -4.97
N CYS A 478 -16.85 12.88 -5.85
CA CYS A 478 -17.26 12.36 -7.14
C CYS A 478 -18.10 11.09 -6.96
N ASP A 479 -19.13 10.96 -7.79
CA ASP A 479 -19.97 9.77 -7.80
C ASP A 479 -19.14 8.55 -8.22
N SER A 480 -19.59 7.36 -7.83
CA SER A 480 -18.87 6.12 -8.15
C SER A 480 -18.56 6.01 -9.65
N GLY A 481 -17.26 5.92 -9.99
CA GLY A 481 -16.77 5.85 -11.37
C GLY A 481 -16.36 7.18 -11.99
N PHE A 482 -16.35 8.25 -11.20
CA PHE A 482 -15.89 9.60 -11.56
C PHE A 482 -14.73 9.96 -10.63
N GLU A 483 -13.69 10.56 -11.18
CA GLU A 483 -12.52 11.05 -10.45
C GLU A 483 -12.28 12.50 -10.86
N GLY A 484 -11.71 13.30 -9.98
CA GLY A 484 -11.69 14.74 -10.21
C GLY A 484 -11.75 15.55 -8.94
N ASN A 485 -11.82 16.87 -9.14
CA ASN A 485 -12.13 17.79 -8.06
C ASN A 485 -13.66 18.00 -8.00
N PRO A 486 -14.35 17.45 -7.01
CA PRO A 486 -15.80 17.56 -6.90
C PRO A 486 -16.29 18.97 -6.57
N ASP A 487 -15.37 19.89 -6.25
CA ASP A 487 -15.63 21.28 -5.90
C ASP A 487 -15.50 22.24 -7.10
N LEU A 488 -15.33 21.71 -8.32
CA LEU A 488 -15.36 22.50 -9.55
C LEU A 488 -16.57 22.12 -10.40
N GLY A 489 -17.16 23.10 -11.11
CA GLY A 489 -18.15 22.82 -12.15
C GLY A 489 -17.56 21.90 -13.22
N ASP A 490 -18.16 20.72 -13.42
CA ASP A 490 -17.63 19.61 -14.23
C ASP A 490 -16.23 19.10 -13.79
N GLY A 491 -15.88 19.31 -12.53
CA GLY A 491 -14.62 18.85 -11.97
C GLY A 491 -14.57 17.37 -11.69
N CYS A 492 -15.72 16.74 -11.41
CA CYS A 492 -15.87 15.28 -11.45
C CYS A 492 -16.03 14.82 -12.88
N GLN A 493 -14.91 14.50 -13.50
CA GLN A 493 -14.93 14.05 -14.87
C GLN A 493 -15.17 12.56 -14.90
N GLY A 494 -16.29 12.20 -15.52
CA GLY A 494 -16.44 10.86 -16.06
C GLY A 494 -15.40 10.76 -17.13
N THR A 495 -14.55 9.75 -17.06
CA THR A 495 -13.68 9.48 -18.20
C THR A 495 -14.63 9.13 -19.35
N LEU A 496 -14.72 10.07 -20.30
CA LEU A 496 -15.93 10.35 -21.08
C LEU A 496 -16.38 9.19 -21.99
N LEU A 497 -17.60 8.72 -21.75
CA LEU A 497 -18.49 8.15 -22.77
C LEU A 497 -18.95 9.28 -23.71
N ALA A 498 -18.51 9.27 -24.97
CA ALA A 498 -19.21 9.99 -26.03
C ALA A 498 -20.02 8.98 -26.85
N LEU A 499 -21.34 8.96 -26.62
CA LEU A 499 -22.31 8.44 -27.56
C LEU A 499 -22.40 9.41 -28.75
N TYR A 500 -22.15 8.92 -29.95
CA TYR A 500 -22.73 9.41 -31.20
C TYR A 500 -23.29 8.22 -31.99
#